data_AF-A0A967PWS3-F1
#
_entry.id   AF-A0A967PWS3-F1
#
_cell.length_a   1.000
_cell.length_b   1.000
_cell.length_c   1.000
_cell.angle_alpha   90.00
_cell.angle_beta   90.00
_cell.angle_gamma   90.00
#
_symmetry.space_group_name_H-M   'P 1'
#
loop_
_entity.id
_entity.type
_entity.pdbx_description
1 polymer ?
#
loop_
_entity_poly.entity_id
_entity_poly.type
_entity_poly.pdbx_seq_one_letter_code
_entity_poly.pdbx_strand_id
1 'polypeptide(L)'
;FGPLPEPAEKLIEMVKIKKLASKLYIKQVKIHKQRMSLVFDEKATAKDVFIEKELPRYINQTMTKLEFSQTDQLKAVVTLKGNNQLDRISFAKYFLRNL
;
A
#
# COMPACT_ATOMS: atom_id res chain seq x y z
N PHE A 1 -29.60 2.41 11.01
CA PHE A 1 -28.96 1.74 9.86
C PHE A 1 -28.53 0.28 10.12
N GLY A 2 -28.83 -0.35 11.27
CA GLY A 2 -28.51 -1.78 11.48
C GLY A 2 -27.02 -2.12 11.45
N PRO A 3 -26.64 -3.40 11.52
CA PRO A 3 -25.25 -3.83 11.34
C PRO A 3 -24.82 -3.59 9.89
N LEU A 4 -23.56 -3.20 9.72
CA LEU A 4 -23.03 -2.87 8.39
C LEU A 4 -22.89 -4.15 7.55
N PRO A 5 -23.37 -4.18 6.29
CA PRO A 5 -23.13 -5.32 5.41
C PRO A 5 -21.64 -5.47 5.10
N GLU A 6 -21.16 -6.72 4.98
CA GLU A 6 -19.75 -7.03 4.67
C GLU A 6 -19.18 -6.26 3.45
N PRO A 7 -19.93 -6.05 2.33
CA PRO A 7 -19.44 -5.25 1.21
C PRO A 7 -19.16 -3.79 1.57
N ALA A 8 -19.97 -3.21 2.47
CA ALA A 8 -19.78 -1.84 2.93
C ALA A 8 -18.56 -1.73 3.85
N GLU A 9 -18.29 -2.74 4.67
CA GLU A 9 -17.09 -2.79 5.52
C GLU A 9 -15.83 -2.84 4.65
N LYS A 10 -15.84 -3.70 3.63
CA LYS A 10 -14.74 -3.79 2.65
C LYS A 10 -14.50 -2.46 1.95
N LEU A 11 -15.54 -1.77 1.52
CA LEU A 11 -15.43 -0.46 0.89
C LEU A 11 -14.77 0.56 1.83
N ILE A 12 -15.20 0.62 3.09
CA ILE A 12 -14.63 1.50 4.10
C ILE A 12 -13.14 1.22 4.29
N GLU A 13 -12.75 -0.05 4.37
CA GLU A 13 -11.36 -0.45 4.50
C GLU A 13 -10.51 -0.07 3.28
N MET A 14 -11.05 -0.22 2.06
CA MET A 14 -10.38 0.23 0.84
C MET A 14 -10.21 1.75 0.79
N VAL A 15 -11.18 2.53 1.27
CA VAL A 15 -11.07 3.99 1.37
C VAL A 15 -9.98 4.39 2.37
N LYS A 16 -9.88 3.70 3.52
CA LYS A 16 -8.80 3.92 4.49
C LYS A 16 -7.43 3.62 3.89
N ILE A 17 -7.29 2.50 3.18
CA ILE A 17 -6.07 2.14 2.45
C ILE A 17 -5.70 3.22 1.43
N LYS A 18 -6.65 3.68 0.62
CA LYS A 18 -6.43 4.77 -0.34
C LYS A 18 -5.93 6.03 0.35
N LYS A 19 -6.54 6.43 1.47
CA LYS A 19 -6.14 7.62 2.23
C LYS A 19 -4.72 7.49 2.80
N LEU A 20 -4.35 6.33 3.32
CA LEU A 20 -2.99 6.07 3.82
C LEU A 20 -1.97 6.10 2.67
N ALA A 21 -2.28 5.44 1.56
CA ALA A 21 -1.44 5.40 0.38
C ALA A 21 -1.18 6.80 -0.20
N SER A 22 -2.20 7.67 -0.26
CA SER A 22 -2.02 9.04 -0.77
C SER A 22 -1.06 9.89 0.07
N LYS A 23 -1.00 9.68 1.39
CA LYS A 23 -0.01 10.37 2.25
C LYS A 23 1.43 9.94 1.98
N LEU A 24 1.56 8.75 1.42
CA LEU A 24 2.80 8.05 1.14
C LEU A 24 3.24 8.22 -0.33
N TYR A 25 2.65 9.19 -1.05
CA TYR A 25 2.90 9.45 -2.47
C TYR A 25 2.56 8.27 -3.40
N ILE A 26 1.69 7.37 -2.95
CA ILE A 26 1.19 6.24 -3.74
C ILE A 26 -0.08 6.69 -4.46
N LYS A 27 0.00 6.74 -5.79
CA LYS A 27 -1.11 7.10 -6.69
C LYS A 27 -2.11 5.95 -6.84
N GLN A 28 -1.65 4.70 -6.81
CA GLN A 28 -2.51 3.53 -7.00
C GLN A 28 -2.11 2.38 -6.10
N VAL A 29 -3.12 1.75 -5.50
CA VAL A 29 -3.00 0.50 -4.75
C VAL A 29 -3.84 -0.57 -5.45
N LYS A 30 -3.24 -1.70 -5.78
CA LYS A 30 -3.95 -2.89 -6.27
C LYS A 30 -3.66 -4.05 -5.33
N ILE A 31 -4.70 -4.63 -4.75
CA ILE A 31 -4.58 -5.84 -3.94
C ILE A 31 -5.16 -6.99 -4.75
N HIS A 32 -4.32 -7.99 -5.05
CA HIS A 32 -4.74 -9.17 -5.78
C HIS A 32 -4.05 -10.41 -5.22
N LYS A 33 -4.84 -11.41 -4.85
CA LYS A 33 -4.38 -12.62 -4.17
C LYS A 33 -3.54 -12.24 -2.95
N GLN A 34 -2.26 -12.65 -2.88
CA GLN A 34 -1.34 -12.39 -1.77
C GLN A 34 -0.36 -11.23 -2.06
N ARG A 35 -0.66 -10.39 -3.05
CA ARG A 35 0.21 -9.28 -3.44
C ARG A 35 -0.54 -7.96 -3.41
N MET A 36 0.16 -6.93 -2.96
CA MET A 36 -0.26 -5.54 -3.10
C MET A 36 0.75 -4.82 -3.98
N SER A 37 0.29 -4.31 -5.12
CA SER A 37 1.07 -3.44 -5.99
C SER A 37 0.79 -1.99 -5.62
N LEU A 38 1.86 -1.27 -5.31
CA LEU A 38 1.88 0.16 -5.04
C LEU A 38 2.52 0.85 -6.22
N VAL A 39 1.84 1.86 -6.76
CA VAL A 39 2.34 2.69 -7.85
C VAL A 39 2.54 4.09 -7.31
N PHE A 40 3.76 4.59 -7.36
CA PHE A 40 4.11 5.90 -6.83
C PHE A 40 3.79 7.01 -7.84
N ASP A 41 3.50 8.20 -7.32
CA ASP A 41 3.29 9.39 -8.14
C ASP A 41 4.63 9.87 -8.72
N GLU A 42 4.74 9.89 -10.05
CA GLU A 42 5.94 10.31 -10.79
C GLU A 42 6.45 11.70 -10.36
N LYS A 43 5.53 12.63 -10.07
CA LYS A 43 5.89 13.99 -9.62
C LYS A 43 6.49 14.00 -8.23
N ALA A 44 6.10 13.05 -7.38
CA ALA A 44 6.65 12.91 -6.04
C ALA A 44 7.99 12.19 -6.06
N THR A 45 8.12 11.12 -6.87
CA THR A 45 9.36 10.37 -7.00
C THR A 45 10.48 11.16 -7.68
N ALA A 46 10.14 12.18 -8.47
CA ALA A 46 11.12 13.09 -9.09
C ALA A 46 11.73 14.11 -8.10
N LYS A 47 11.25 14.18 -6.85
CA LYS A 47 11.78 15.10 -5.85
C LYS A 47 12.86 14.42 -5.02
N ASP A 48 13.96 15.12 -4.76
CA ASP A 48 15.08 14.62 -3.95
C ASP A 48 14.63 14.17 -2.56
N VAL A 49 13.67 14.89 -1.96
CA VAL A 49 13.08 14.56 -0.66
C VAL A 49 12.52 13.13 -0.62
N PHE A 50 11.94 12.64 -1.72
CA PHE A 50 11.42 11.27 -1.77
C PHE A 50 12.55 10.25 -1.77
N ILE A 51 13.60 10.47 -2.56
CA ILE A 51 14.74 9.56 -2.67
C ILE A 51 15.56 9.53 -1.38
N GLU A 52 15.72 10.67 -0.71
CA GLU A 52 16.55 10.79 0.50
C GLU A 52 15.83 10.34 1.77
N LYS A 53 14.51 10.53 1.88
CA LYS A 53 13.77 10.29 3.14
C LYS A 53 12.75 9.18 3.04
N GLU A 54 11.94 9.18 1.99
CA GLU A 54 10.81 8.26 1.89
C GLU A 54 11.28 6.89 1.40
N LEU A 55 12.00 6.82 0.28
CA LEU A 55 12.47 5.56 -0.30
C LEU A 55 13.28 4.69 0.68
N PRO A 56 14.21 5.22 1.50
CA PRO A 56 14.90 4.43 2.51
C PRO A 56 13.96 3.86 3.57
N ARG A 57 12.87 4.54 3.95
CA ARG A 57 11.87 3.99 4.88
C ARG A 57 11.19 2.75 4.32
N TYR A 58 10.84 2.75 3.04
CA TYR A 58 10.28 1.58 2.38
C TYR A 58 11.26 0.42 2.24
N ILE A 59 12.55 0.70 2.07
CA ILE A 59 13.60 -0.33 1.95
C ILE A 59 13.92 -0.93 3.32
N ASN A 60 13.98 -0.09 4.37
CA ASN A 60 14.43 -0.49 5.70
C ASN A 60 13.35 -1.14 6.58
N GLN A 61 12.08 -1.14 6.15
CA GLN A 61 11.01 -1.84 6.88
C GLN A 61 11.24 -3.36 6.88
N THR A 62 10.90 -4.03 7.98
CA THR A 62 11.10 -5.47 8.19
C THR A 62 9.81 -6.28 8.24
N MET A 63 8.66 -5.64 7.99
CA MET A 63 7.33 -6.25 8.16
C MET A 63 7.07 -7.36 7.13
N THR A 64 7.51 -7.14 5.89
CA THR A 64 7.33 -8.09 4.80
C THR A 64 8.31 -7.85 3.66
N LYS A 65 8.39 -8.82 2.74
CA LYS A 65 9.20 -8.70 1.52
C LYS A 65 8.59 -7.64 0.59
N LEU A 66 9.45 -6.73 0.14
CA LEU A 66 9.12 -5.68 -0.81
C LEU A 66 10.05 -5.78 -2.02
N GLU A 67 9.47 -5.71 -3.21
CA GLU A 67 10.19 -5.77 -4.48
C GLU A 67 9.92 -4.49 -5.27
N PHE A 68 10.96 -3.73 -5.60
CA PHE A 68 10.83 -2.53 -6.40
C PHE A 68 11.07 -2.82 -7.88
N SER A 69 10.35 -2.12 -8.74
CA SER A 69 10.60 -2.09 -10.18
C SER A 69 10.41 -0.67 -10.72
N GLN A 70 11.24 -0.29 -11.68
CA GLN A 70 11.27 1.07 -12.26
C GLN A 70 11.29 1.03 -13.79
N THR A 71 10.53 0.12 -14.41
CA THR A 71 10.49 0.03 -15.89
C THR A 71 9.90 1.28 -16.54
N ASP A 72 8.78 1.81 -16.02
CA ASP A 72 8.16 3.05 -16.52
C ASP A 72 7.92 4.07 -15.40
N GLN A 73 7.49 3.57 -14.24
CA GLN A 73 7.18 4.33 -13.05
C GLN A 73 7.59 3.48 -11.85
N LEU A 74 7.96 4.12 -10.73
CA LEU A 74 8.34 3.38 -9.53
C LEU A 74 7.12 2.59 -9.04
N LYS A 75 7.31 1.28 -8.92
CA LYS A 75 6.33 0.34 -8.38
C LYS A 75 6.96 -0.48 -7.28
N ALA A 76 6.22 -0.69 -6.20
CA ALA A 76 6.59 -1.65 -5.16
C ALA A 76 5.55 -2.77 -5.11
N VAL A 77 6.03 -4.01 -5.05
CA VAL A 77 5.20 -5.20 -4.83
C VAL A 77 5.45 -5.68 -3.41
N VAL A 78 4.37 -5.69 -2.63
CA VAL A 78 4.35 -6.08 -1.24
C VAL A 78 3.72 -7.46 -1.12
N THR A 79 4.40 -8.39 -0.46
CA THR A 79 3.79 -9.68 -0.14
C THR A 79 2.88 -9.53 1.07
N LEU A 80 1.59 -9.80 0.89
CA LEU A 80 0.59 -9.71 1.95
C LEU A 80 0.51 -11.02 2.73
N LYS A 81 0.43 -10.92 4.06
CA LYS A 81 0.14 -12.05 4.95
C LYS A 81 -1.38 -12.15 5.17
N GLY A 82 -1.89 -13.36 5.39
CA GLY A 82 -3.31 -13.61 5.69
C GLY A 82 -3.94 -14.72 4.85
N ASN A 83 -4.86 -15.46 5.47
CA ASN A 83 -5.46 -16.66 4.89
C ASN A 83 -6.65 -16.32 4.00
N ASN A 84 -7.44 -15.31 4.38
CA ASN A 84 -8.61 -14.85 3.63
C ASN A 84 -8.41 -13.42 3.08
N GLN A 85 -9.39 -12.91 2.32
CA GLN A 85 -9.32 -11.57 1.72
C GLN A 85 -9.30 -10.44 2.76
N LEU A 86 -10.08 -10.55 3.84
CA LEU A 86 -10.18 -9.53 4.88
C LEU A 86 -8.87 -9.41 5.69
N ASP A 87 -8.21 -10.53 5.99
CA ASP A 87 -6.91 -10.55 6.63
C ASP A 87 -5.88 -9.79 5.80
N ARG A 88 -5.89 -10.01 4.48
CA ARG A 88 -4.95 -9.36 3.55
C ARG A 88 -5.21 -7.87 3.41
N ILE A 89 -6.47 -7.45 3.40
CA ILE A 89 -6.86 -6.03 3.45
C ILE A 89 -6.40 -5.40 4.77
N SER A 90 -6.60 -6.11 5.88
CA SER A 90 -6.18 -5.64 7.21
C SER A 90 -4.66 -5.51 7.31
N PHE A 91 -3.92 -6.50 6.78
CA PHE A 91 -2.47 -6.45 6.70
C PHE A 91 -1.98 -5.31 5.81
N ALA A 92 -2.60 -5.10 4.64
CA ALA A 92 -2.26 -3.98 3.74
C ALA A 92 -2.44 -2.62 4.44
N LYS A 93 -3.57 -2.43 5.14
CA LYS A 93 -3.82 -1.23 5.94
C LYS A 93 -2.79 -1.06 7.05
N TYR A 94 -2.47 -2.13 7.78
CA TYR A 94 -1.46 -2.10 8.85
C TYR A 94 -0.08 -1.74 8.30
N PHE A 95 0.32 -2.34 7.19
CA PHE A 95 1.57 -2.03 6.50
C PHE A 95 1.66 -0.55 6.12
N LEU A 96 0.65 -0.01 5.42
CA LEU A 96 0.65 1.40 5.01
C LEU A 96 0.55 2.40 6.16
N ARG A 97 0.14 1.97 7.36
CA ARG A 97 0.09 2.84 8.55
C ARG A 97 1.45 2.95 9.24
N ASN A 98 2.32 1.94 9.08
CA ASN A 98 3.61 1.84 9.77
C ASN A 98 4.81 2.08 8.83
N LEU A 99 4.54 2.47 7.58
CA LEU A 99 5.51 3.07 6.67
C LEU A 99 5.69 4.54 7.00
#